data_AF-A0A411KXV1-F1
#
_entry.id   AF-A0A411KXV1-F1
#
_cell.length_a   1.000
_cell.length_b   1.000
_cell.length_c   1.000
_cell.angle_alpha   90.00
_cell.angle_beta   90.00
_cell.angle_gamma   90.00
#
_symmetry.space_group_name_H-M   'P 1'
#
loop_
_entity.id
_entity.type
_entity.pdbx_description
1 polymer ?
#
loop_
_entity_poly.entity_id
_entity_poly.type
_entity_poly.pdbx_seq_one_letter_code
_entity_poly.pdbx_strand_id
1 'polypeptide(L)'
;MVSNCSYLRIFTNISFLYATTLRYFTIGFVFSPFLMTVLLLFNFTFREAGTTSASMVSSICLGVISTELLLFVSFFWGAYTCILSPSYITDTTLISPTEGLVSISNRGLIVTITFLLSTASVILGYGILTSEKAITLNIQRGFLALVVIALCFTSIQVCEYLGLAISINDGALGTYLLWITGLHFSHVLVGAILLFFTFWRGSLQYNPNTQMRTYTSSSMMVLPQLEAYTLLYWHFVEAI
;
A
#
# COMPACT_ATOMS: atom_id res chain seq x y z
N MET A 1 42.46 -32.63 -20.61
CA MET A 1 42.72 -31.27 -21.14
C MET A 1 41.47 -30.90 -21.93
N VAL A 2 40.60 -29.96 -21.58
CA VAL A 2 40.62 -28.66 -20.88
C VAL A 2 39.23 -28.56 -20.20
N SER A 3 39.10 -28.37 -18.88
CA SER A 3 38.92 -27.08 -18.18
C SER A 3 37.70 -26.27 -18.71
N ASN A 4 36.79 -25.66 -17.93
CA ASN A 4 36.78 -25.31 -16.52
C ASN A 4 35.33 -25.04 -16.05
N CYS A 5 35.02 -25.56 -14.87
CA CYS A 5 34.18 -24.98 -13.82
C CYS A 5 32.87 -24.24 -14.19
N SER A 6 31.80 -25.02 -14.13
CA SER A 6 30.52 -24.71 -13.48
C SER A 6 30.53 -23.48 -12.56
N TYR A 7 29.94 -22.38 -13.03
CA TYR A 7 29.35 -21.33 -12.18
C TYR A 7 27.91 -21.03 -12.62
N LEU A 8 27.15 -22.07 -12.96
CA LEU A 8 25.70 -22.03 -12.77
C LEU A 8 25.47 -22.26 -11.28
N ARG A 9 25.50 -21.17 -10.49
CA ARG A 9 24.90 -21.18 -9.16
C ARG A 9 23.38 -21.17 -9.37
N ILE A 10 22.90 -22.36 -9.73
CA ILE A 10 21.66 -22.96 -9.32
C ILE A 10 21.15 -22.26 -8.05
N PHE A 11 20.26 -21.28 -8.22
CA PHE A 11 19.33 -20.86 -7.18
C PHE A 11 18.09 -21.75 -7.31
N THR A 12 18.28 -23.08 -7.34
CA THR A 12 17.21 -24.01 -7.01
C THR A 12 17.12 -24.03 -5.49
N ASN A 13 16.27 -23.16 -4.96
CA ASN A 13 15.35 -23.48 -3.88
C ASN A 13 14.31 -22.35 -3.82
N ILE A 14 13.53 -22.26 -4.91
CA ILE A 14 12.13 -21.84 -4.84
C ILE A 14 11.42 -22.93 -4.03
N SER A 15 11.58 -22.86 -2.71
CA SER A 15 10.90 -23.72 -1.76
C SER A 15 10.87 -23.00 -0.42
N PHE A 16 10.11 -21.91 -0.36
CA PHE A 16 9.31 -21.63 0.83
C PHE A 16 7.93 -21.12 0.39
N LEU A 17 7.35 -21.84 -0.58
CA LEU A 17 5.90 -21.96 -0.68
C LEU A 17 5.45 -22.67 0.62
N TYR A 18 4.87 -21.89 1.53
CA TYR A 18 4.06 -22.33 2.67
C TYR A 18 4.50 -23.64 3.35
N ALA A 19 5.51 -23.57 4.23
CA ALA A 19 5.60 -24.49 5.35
C ALA A 19 4.87 -23.90 6.57
N THR A 20 3.63 -23.44 6.38
CA THR A 20 2.76 -23.13 7.52
C THR A 20 1.96 -24.39 7.85
N THR A 21 1.91 -24.78 9.12
CA THR A 21 1.05 -25.86 9.62
C THR A 21 -0.45 -25.52 9.59
N LEU A 22 -0.85 -24.43 8.90
CA LEU A 22 -2.23 -23.95 8.75
C LEU A 22 -3.11 -24.84 7.84
N ARG A 23 -2.69 -26.08 7.55
CA ARG A 23 -3.52 -27.08 6.84
C ARG A 23 -4.80 -27.43 7.61
N TYR A 24 -4.85 -27.14 8.92
CA TYR A 24 -6.00 -27.36 9.79
C TYR A 24 -6.82 -26.09 10.08
N PHE A 25 -6.58 -24.99 9.38
CA PHE A 25 -7.37 -23.76 9.53
C PHE A 25 -8.74 -23.92 8.85
N THR A 26 -9.67 -24.59 9.52
CA THR A 26 -11.07 -24.64 9.10
C THR A 26 -11.78 -23.37 9.58
N ILE A 27 -12.61 -22.80 8.71
CA ILE A 27 -13.44 -21.60 8.99
C ILE A 27 -14.26 -21.75 10.30
N GLY A 28 -14.56 -22.99 10.74
CA GLY A 28 -15.28 -23.28 11.98
C GLY A 28 -14.51 -23.01 13.28
N PHE A 29 -13.17 -22.98 13.26
CA PHE A 29 -12.40 -22.57 14.44
C PHE A 29 -12.44 -21.06 14.67
N VAL A 30 -12.64 -20.25 13.62
CA VAL A 30 -12.73 -18.78 13.74
C VAL A 30 -13.94 -18.35 14.60
N PHE A 31 -15.00 -19.16 14.64
CA PHE A 31 -16.27 -18.79 15.27
C PHE A 31 -16.56 -19.45 16.63
N SER A 32 -15.82 -20.47 17.08
CA SER A 32 -16.24 -21.29 18.23
C SER A 32 -15.65 -20.88 19.60
N PRO A 33 -14.50 -20.17 19.66
CA PRO A 33 -14.26 -19.24 20.77
C PRO A 33 -13.40 -18.05 20.33
N PHE A 34 -14.04 -16.95 19.90
CA PHE A 34 -13.35 -15.75 19.39
C PHE A 34 -12.21 -15.23 20.28
N LEU A 35 -12.38 -15.26 21.60
CA LEU A 35 -11.33 -14.78 22.53
C LEU A 35 -10.13 -15.73 22.59
N MET A 36 -10.37 -17.05 22.66
CA MET A 36 -9.29 -18.05 22.75
C MET A 36 -8.53 -18.15 21.42
N THR A 37 -9.23 -17.99 20.29
CA THR A 37 -8.58 -17.98 18.97
C THR A 37 -7.73 -16.74 18.77
N VAL A 38 -8.20 -15.57 19.19
CA VAL A 38 -7.40 -14.33 19.18
C VAL A 38 -6.18 -14.47 20.09
N LEU A 39 -6.32 -15.04 21.29
CA LEU A 39 -5.21 -15.23 22.23
C LEU A 39 -4.18 -16.23 21.71
N LEU A 40 -4.61 -17.35 21.12
CA LEU A 40 -3.72 -18.31 20.47
C LEU A 40 -3.02 -17.71 19.24
N LEU A 41 -3.75 -16.96 18.41
CA LEU A 41 -3.18 -16.25 17.26
C LEU A 41 -2.09 -15.26 17.71
N PHE A 42 -2.34 -14.51 18.79
CA PHE A 42 -1.37 -13.61 19.39
C PHE A 42 -0.14 -14.35 19.91
N ASN A 43 -0.31 -15.46 20.63
CA ASN A 43 0.82 -16.26 21.13
C ASN A 43 1.65 -16.86 19.99
N PHE A 44 1.02 -17.36 18.92
CA PHE A 44 1.75 -17.92 17.78
C PHE A 44 2.47 -16.86 16.97
N THR A 45 1.89 -15.68 16.78
CA THR A 45 2.55 -14.55 16.11
C THR A 45 3.73 -14.03 16.93
N PHE A 46 3.62 -13.93 18.25
CA PHE A 46 4.73 -13.52 19.12
C PHE A 46 5.88 -14.53 19.13
N ARG A 47 5.54 -15.83 19.14
CA ARG A 47 6.53 -16.90 19.00
C ARG A 47 7.27 -16.80 17.66
N GLU A 48 6.52 -16.61 16.57
CA GLU A 48 7.09 -16.53 15.23
C GLU A 48 7.92 -15.25 15.03
N ALA A 49 7.54 -14.14 15.66
CA ALA A 49 8.34 -12.91 15.68
C ALA A 49 9.72 -13.11 16.34
N GLY A 50 9.86 -14.07 17.26
CA GLY A 50 11.10 -14.38 17.96
C GLY A 50 12.03 -15.36 17.25
N THR A 51 11.62 -16.02 16.17
CA THR A 51 12.42 -17.09 15.53
C THR A 51 13.51 -16.55 14.61
N THR A 52 13.20 -15.52 13.82
CA THR A 52 14.15 -14.95 12.84
C THR A 52 14.04 -13.43 12.80
N SER A 53 15.13 -12.76 12.43
CA SER A 53 15.09 -11.31 12.19
C SER A 53 14.13 -10.94 11.04
N ALA A 54 13.94 -11.83 10.06
CA ALA A 54 13.00 -11.63 8.97
C ALA A 54 11.53 -11.72 9.41
N SER A 55 11.18 -12.69 10.27
CA SER A 55 9.84 -12.83 10.84
C SER A 55 9.51 -11.72 11.85
N MET A 56 10.51 -11.25 12.60
CA MET A 56 10.35 -10.07 13.44
C MET A 56 9.98 -8.84 12.61
N VAL A 57 10.76 -8.53 11.57
CA VAL A 57 10.51 -7.37 10.70
C VAL A 57 9.17 -7.49 9.99
N SER A 58 8.80 -8.69 9.52
CA SER A 58 7.52 -8.91 8.86
C SER A 58 6.33 -8.66 9.81
N SER A 59 6.41 -9.15 11.05
CA SER A 59 5.36 -8.98 12.05
C SER A 59 5.16 -7.51 12.43
N ILE A 60 6.23 -6.74 12.57
CA ILE A 60 6.17 -5.30 12.85
C ILE A 60 5.52 -4.56 11.68
N CYS A 61 5.98 -4.80 10.45
CA CYS A 61 5.43 -4.12 9.26
C CYS A 61 3.95 -4.44 9.03
N LEU A 62 3.56 -5.71 9.15
CA LEU A 62 2.16 -6.11 9.04
C LEU A 62 1.31 -5.55 10.18
N GLY A 63 1.85 -5.50 11.40
CA GLY A 63 1.21 -4.87 12.55
C GLY A 63 0.86 -3.41 12.27
N VAL A 64 1.83 -2.63 11.79
CA VAL A 64 1.61 -1.22 11.44
C VAL A 64 0.54 -1.05 10.36
N ILE A 65 0.59 -1.85 9.29
CA ILE A 65 -0.43 -1.77 8.22
C ILE A 65 -1.83 -2.13 8.76
N SER A 66 -1.91 -3.13 9.64
CA SER A 66 -3.18 -3.53 10.24
C SER A 66 -3.77 -2.46 11.16
N THR A 67 -2.93 -1.72 11.89
CA THR A 67 -3.38 -0.62 12.75
C THR A 67 -3.90 0.55 11.93
N GLU A 68 -3.25 0.89 10.82
CA GLU A 68 -3.73 1.93 9.90
C GLU A 68 -5.06 1.51 9.24
N LEU A 69 -5.22 0.24 8.87
CA LEU A 69 -6.48 -0.27 8.34
C LEU A 69 -7.63 -0.10 9.34
N LEU A 70 -7.42 -0.45 10.61
CA LEU A 70 -8.42 -0.28 11.66
C LEU A 70 -8.73 1.20 11.92
N LEU A 71 -7.74 2.09 11.77
CA LEU A 71 -7.96 3.53 11.81
C LEU A 71 -8.93 3.97 10.72
N PHE A 72 -8.71 3.59 9.45
CA PHE A 72 -9.65 3.90 8.35
C PHE A 72 -11.04 3.31 8.59
N VAL A 73 -11.14 2.07 9.06
CA VAL A 73 -12.42 1.43 9.40
C VAL A 73 -13.19 2.25 10.45
N SER A 74 -12.50 2.82 11.45
CA SER A 74 -13.16 3.66 12.47
C SER A 74 -13.72 4.96 11.89
N PHE A 75 -13.00 5.64 10.99
CA PHE A 75 -13.47 6.85 10.33
C PHE A 75 -14.62 6.56 9.36
N PHE A 76 -14.53 5.48 8.57
CA PHE A 76 -15.61 5.03 7.71
C PHE A 76 -16.85 4.69 8.54
N TRP A 77 -16.70 3.98 9.66
CA TRP A 77 -17.81 3.69 10.56
C TRP A 77 -18.50 4.98 11.03
N GLY A 78 -17.72 5.98 11.47
CA GLY A 78 -18.24 7.30 11.82
C GLY A 78 -19.05 7.93 10.68
N ALA A 79 -18.47 8.01 9.47
CA ALA A 79 -19.15 8.53 8.29
C ALA A 79 -20.46 7.77 7.98
N TYR A 80 -20.42 6.43 8.00
CA TYR A 80 -21.60 5.60 7.75
C TYR A 80 -22.70 5.83 8.76
N THR A 81 -22.38 5.99 10.05
CA THR A 81 -23.39 6.30 11.07
C THR A 81 -24.06 7.66 10.83
N CYS A 82 -23.29 8.68 10.42
CA CYS A 82 -23.85 9.98 10.05
C CYS A 82 -24.76 9.89 8.80
N ILE A 83 -24.40 9.07 7.81
CA ILE A 83 -25.22 8.86 6.61
C ILE A 83 -26.51 8.10 6.92
N LEU A 84 -26.45 7.04 7.73
CA LEU A 84 -27.57 6.15 8.03
C LEU A 84 -28.55 6.75 9.05
N SER A 85 -28.07 7.57 9.97
CA SER A 85 -28.90 8.29 10.95
C SER A 85 -28.49 9.76 11.03
N PRO A 86 -28.89 10.59 10.04
CA PRO A 86 -28.56 12.00 10.04
C PRO A 86 -29.17 12.73 11.24
N SER A 87 -28.40 13.63 11.84
CA SER A 87 -28.91 14.46 12.94
C SER A 87 -29.71 15.63 12.37
N TYR A 88 -30.93 15.84 12.88
CA TYR A 88 -31.86 16.85 12.37
C TYR A 88 -31.35 18.31 12.48
N ILE A 89 -30.30 18.56 13.27
CA ILE A 89 -29.82 19.91 13.63
C ILE A 89 -28.52 20.28 12.92
N THR A 90 -27.64 19.33 12.58
CA THR A 90 -26.29 19.64 12.07
C THR A 90 -26.05 19.26 10.60
N ASP A 91 -26.87 18.37 10.03
CA ASP A 91 -26.68 17.89 8.65
C ASP A 91 -27.67 18.51 7.65
N THR A 92 -28.51 19.46 8.08
CA THR A 92 -29.46 20.17 7.19
C THR A 92 -28.77 20.97 6.09
N THR A 93 -27.50 21.35 6.29
CA THR A 93 -26.64 21.95 5.27
C THR A 93 -26.31 20.96 4.16
N LEU A 94 -26.05 19.68 4.48
CA LEU A 94 -25.62 18.68 3.49
C LEU A 94 -26.78 17.89 2.86
N ILE A 95 -27.97 17.92 3.46
CA ILE A 95 -29.13 17.10 3.04
C ILE A 95 -30.22 17.92 2.35
N SER A 96 -30.20 19.26 2.42
CA SER A 96 -31.20 20.05 1.70
C SER A 96 -30.91 20.02 0.18
N PRO A 97 -31.82 19.51 -0.67
CA PRO A 97 -31.63 19.50 -2.12
C PRO A 97 -31.86 20.90 -2.73
N THR A 98 -32.13 21.91 -1.91
CA THR A 98 -32.58 23.25 -2.30
C THR A 98 -31.58 24.36 -2.01
N GLU A 99 -30.66 24.20 -1.06
CA GLU A 99 -29.58 25.16 -0.80
C GLU A 99 -28.30 24.59 -1.41
N GLY A 100 -27.87 25.15 -2.54
CA GLY A 100 -26.80 24.65 -3.41
C GLY A 100 -25.41 24.56 -2.77
N LEU A 101 -25.21 23.60 -1.88
CA LEU A 101 -23.90 23.17 -1.44
C LEU A 101 -23.35 22.20 -2.49
N VAL A 102 -22.37 22.73 -3.22
CA VAL A 102 -21.56 22.17 -4.30
C VAL A 102 -21.58 20.64 -4.36
N SER A 103 -21.94 20.15 -5.56
CA SER A 103 -21.75 18.79 -6.06
C SER A 103 -20.60 18.07 -5.36
N ILE A 104 -20.95 17.03 -4.60
CA ILE A 104 -20.04 15.92 -4.25
C ILE A 104 -19.25 15.56 -5.51
N SER A 105 -17.96 15.28 -5.34
CA SER A 105 -16.98 15.29 -6.43
C SER A 105 -17.46 14.61 -7.71
N ASN A 106 -17.10 15.22 -8.85
CA ASN A 106 -17.52 14.72 -10.15
C ASN A 106 -17.09 13.25 -10.28
N ARG A 107 -18.01 12.35 -10.64
CA ARG A 107 -17.74 10.90 -10.77
C ARG A 107 -16.50 10.61 -11.62
N GLY A 108 -16.19 11.47 -12.59
CA GLY A 108 -14.97 11.41 -13.38
C GLY A 108 -13.69 11.56 -12.56
N LEU A 109 -13.67 12.44 -11.56
CA LEU A 109 -12.51 12.70 -10.71
C LEU A 109 -12.14 11.46 -9.87
N ILE A 110 -13.15 10.83 -9.25
CA ILE A 110 -12.97 9.56 -8.52
C ILE A 110 -12.36 8.50 -9.43
N VAL A 111 -12.92 8.31 -10.63
CA VAL A 111 -12.39 7.34 -11.61
C VAL A 111 -10.95 7.68 -12.01
N THR A 112 -10.61 8.97 -12.20
CA THR A 112 -9.23 9.36 -12.53
C THR A 112 -8.25 9.07 -11.40
N ILE A 113 -8.63 9.32 -10.15
CA ILE A 113 -7.79 9.01 -8.98
C ILE A 113 -7.57 7.50 -8.86
N THR A 114 -8.65 6.70 -8.93
CA THR A 114 -8.54 5.23 -8.88
C THR A 114 -7.70 4.70 -10.03
N PHE A 115 -7.86 5.26 -11.24
CA PHE A 115 -7.04 4.90 -12.39
C PHE A 115 -5.56 5.23 -12.16
N LEU A 116 -5.22 6.41 -11.65
CA LEU A 116 -3.84 6.79 -11.35
C LEU A 116 -3.21 5.84 -10.33
N LEU A 117 -3.92 5.55 -9.22
CA LEU A 117 -3.40 4.71 -8.15
C LEU A 117 -3.20 3.25 -8.62
N SER A 118 -4.14 2.72 -9.38
CA SER A 118 -4.02 1.38 -9.98
C SER A 118 -2.95 1.29 -11.07
N THR A 119 -2.71 2.34 -11.85
CA THR A 119 -1.60 2.34 -12.82
C THR A 119 -0.24 2.25 -12.13
N ALA A 120 -0.06 2.89 -10.98
CA ALA A 120 1.15 2.74 -10.16
C ALA A 120 1.32 1.29 -9.69
N SER A 121 0.23 0.66 -9.21
CA SER A 121 0.24 -0.76 -8.81
C SER A 121 0.60 -1.72 -9.94
N VAL A 122 0.12 -1.45 -11.16
CA VAL A 122 0.49 -2.24 -12.36
C VAL A 122 1.99 -2.08 -12.69
N ILE A 123 2.52 -0.85 -12.63
CA ILE A 123 3.96 -0.60 -12.86
C ILE A 123 4.81 -1.36 -11.84
N LEU A 124 4.39 -1.34 -10.57
CA LEU A 124 5.05 -2.06 -9.50
C LEU A 124 5.00 -3.58 -9.68
N GLY A 125 3.83 -4.12 -10.00
CA GLY A 125 3.65 -5.55 -10.30
C GLY A 125 4.50 -6.01 -11.50
N TYR A 126 4.61 -5.18 -12.53
CA TYR A 126 5.51 -5.42 -13.65
C TYR A 126 6.99 -5.44 -13.22
N GLY A 127 7.40 -4.55 -12.32
CA GLY A 127 8.73 -4.54 -11.71
C GLY A 127 9.05 -5.82 -10.94
N ILE A 128 8.11 -6.33 -10.16
CA ILE A 128 8.28 -7.60 -9.41
C ILE A 128 8.40 -8.77 -10.39
N LEU A 129 7.48 -8.92 -11.34
CA LEU A 129 7.48 -10.06 -12.25
C LEU A 129 8.75 -10.13 -13.10
N THR A 130 9.28 -8.98 -13.48
CA THR A 130 10.55 -8.90 -14.22
C THR A 130 11.76 -9.17 -13.32
N SER A 131 11.71 -8.76 -12.04
CA SER A 131 12.72 -9.15 -11.06
C SER A 131 12.80 -10.67 -10.86
N GLU A 132 11.66 -11.35 -10.72
CA GLU A 132 11.59 -12.81 -10.54
C GLU A 132 12.13 -13.56 -11.76
N LYS A 133 11.82 -13.06 -12.97
CA LYS A 133 12.29 -13.63 -14.23
C LYS A 133 13.71 -13.22 -14.59
N ALA A 134 14.38 -12.43 -13.75
CA ALA A 134 15.72 -11.94 -13.97
C ALA A 134 15.83 -11.20 -15.34
N ILE A 135 14.87 -10.34 -15.63
CA ILE A 135 14.81 -9.52 -16.85
C ILE A 135 15.31 -8.11 -16.53
N THR A 136 16.23 -7.58 -17.33
CA THR A 136 16.73 -6.22 -17.18
C THR A 136 15.64 -5.20 -17.51
N LEU A 137 15.37 -4.27 -16.60
CA LEU A 137 14.47 -3.16 -16.87
C LEU A 137 15.19 -1.82 -16.80
N ASN A 138 14.62 -0.83 -17.47
CA ASN A 138 15.01 0.55 -17.29
C ASN A 138 14.30 1.12 -16.05
N ILE A 139 14.96 1.02 -14.89
CA ILE A 139 14.41 1.43 -13.59
C ILE A 139 14.07 2.93 -13.59
N GLN A 140 14.82 3.74 -14.32
CA GLN A 140 14.58 5.19 -14.41
C GLN A 140 13.24 5.53 -15.07
N ARG A 141 12.77 4.71 -16.04
CA ARG A 141 11.46 4.92 -16.68
C ARG A 141 10.31 4.60 -15.72
N GLY A 142 10.41 3.50 -14.98
CA GLY A 142 9.40 3.15 -13.96
C GLY A 142 9.34 4.19 -12.84
N PHE A 143 10.51 4.65 -12.38
CA PHE A 143 10.63 5.72 -11.40
C PHE A 143 10.01 7.03 -11.89
N LEU A 144 10.33 7.48 -13.11
CA LEU A 144 9.76 8.68 -13.71
C LEU A 144 8.23 8.59 -13.81
N ALA A 145 7.71 7.43 -14.23
CA ALA A 145 6.28 7.20 -14.34
C ALA A 145 5.58 7.33 -12.97
N LEU A 146 6.15 6.75 -11.91
CA LEU A 146 5.60 6.86 -10.56
C LEU A 146 5.63 8.29 -10.01
N VAL A 147 6.70 9.05 -10.26
CA VAL A 147 6.77 10.46 -9.88
C VAL A 147 5.69 11.28 -10.59
N VAL A 148 5.49 11.05 -11.89
CA VAL A 148 4.43 11.72 -12.66
C VAL A 148 3.05 11.36 -12.11
N ILE A 149 2.79 10.08 -11.82
CA ILE A 149 1.52 9.63 -11.24
C ILE A 149 1.27 10.30 -9.88
N ALA A 150 2.27 10.35 -9.00
CA ALA A 150 2.14 11.01 -7.69
C ALA A 150 1.86 12.52 -7.82
N LEU A 151 2.52 13.22 -8.75
CA LEU A 151 2.27 14.63 -9.03
C LEU A 151 0.87 14.86 -9.62
N CYS A 152 0.42 13.99 -10.53
CA CYS A 152 -0.94 14.04 -11.07
C CYS A 152 -1.99 13.82 -9.97
N PHE A 153 -1.81 12.81 -9.12
CA PHE A 153 -2.71 12.55 -7.99
C PHE A 153 -2.78 13.75 -7.05
N THR A 154 -1.62 14.27 -6.62
CA THR A 154 -1.56 15.38 -5.66
C THR A 154 -2.17 16.67 -6.23
N SER A 155 -1.91 16.98 -7.50
CA SER A 155 -2.52 18.15 -8.15
C SER A 155 -4.05 18.01 -8.26
N ILE A 156 -4.56 16.84 -8.64
CA ILE A 156 -6.01 16.60 -8.72
C ILE A 156 -6.66 16.73 -7.34
N GLN A 157 -6.08 16.11 -6.30
CA GLN A 157 -6.62 16.18 -4.94
C GLN A 157 -6.65 17.62 -4.39
N VAL A 158 -5.58 18.39 -4.62
CA VAL A 158 -5.53 19.80 -4.19
C VAL A 158 -6.55 20.65 -4.95
N CYS A 159 -6.70 20.44 -6.25
CA CYS A 159 -7.71 21.13 -7.05
C CYS A 159 -9.14 20.83 -6.57
N GLU A 160 -9.41 19.59 -6.16
CA GLU A 160 -10.68 19.22 -5.53
C GLU A 160 -10.90 20.02 -4.25
N TYR A 161 -9.93 20.04 -3.34
CA TYR A 161 -10.04 20.79 -2.07
C TYR A 161 -10.20 22.30 -2.24
N LEU A 162 -9.58 22.90 -3.26
CA LEU A 162 -9.77 24.31 -3.58
C LEU A 162 -11.16 24.61 -4.15
N GLY A 163 -11.83 23.62 -4.75
CA GLY A 163 -13.17 23.75 -5.31
C GLY A 163 -14.30 23.39 -4.35
N LEU A 164 -14.00 22.86 -3.15
CA LEU A 164 -15.02 22.49 -2.16
C LEU A 164 -15.61 23.73 -1.49
N ALA A 165 -16.94 23.80 -1.44
CA ALA A 165 -17.66 24.80 -0.64
C ALA A 165 -17.96 24.32 0.80
N ILE A 166 -17.36 23.21 1.21
CA ILE A 166 -17.54 22.60 2.54
C ILE A 166 -16.29 22.89 3.37
N SER A 167 -16.49 23.47 4.54
CA SER A 167 -15.47 23.66 5.56
C SER A 167 -15.44 22.49 6.54
N ILE A 168 -14.31 22.29 7.23
CA ILE A 168 -14.15 21.23 8.23
C ILE A 168 -15.09 21.39 9.44
N ASN A 169 -15.78 22.52 9.59
CA ASN A 169 -16.68 22.79 10.72
C ASN A 169 -18.17 22.80 10.32
N ASP A 170 -18.50 22.50 9.06
CA ASP A 170 -19.86 22.67 8.52
C ASP A 170 -20.86 21.57 8.90
N GLY A 171 -20.41 20.52 9.58
CA GLY A 171 -21.25 19.40 10.04
C GLY A 171 -20.48 18.10 10.17
N ALA A 172 -21.04 17.11 10.87
CA ALA A 172 -20.37 15.85 11.14
C ALA A 172 -20.02 15.08 9.85
N LEU A 173 -20.92 15.05 8.86
CA LEU A 173 -20.63 14.38 7.59
C LEU A 173 -19.50 15.07 6.81
N GLY A 174 -19.46 16.40 6.79
CA GLY A 174 -18.39 17.18 6.15
C GLY A 174 -17.03 16.98 6.83
N THR A 175 -17.01 16.93 8.16
CA THR A 175 -15.78 16.66 8.93
C THR A 175 -15.23 15.28 8.59
N TYR A 176 -16.06 14.23 8.64
CA TYR A 176 -15.62 12.87 8.33
C TYR A 176 -15.14 12.73 6.88
N LEU A 177 -15.80 13.36 5.91
CA LEU A 177 -15.37 13.34 4.51
C LEU A 177 -13.97 13.95 4.33
N LEU A 178 -13.71 15.12 4.92
CA LEU A 178 -12.41 15.80 4.85
C LEU A 178 -11.33 15.02 5.62
N TRP A 179 -11.67 14.42 6.77
CA TRP A 179 -10.75 13.55 7.50
C TRP A 179 -10.37 12.30 6.70
N ILE A 180 -11.35 11.58 6.14
CA ILE A 180 -11.08 10.35 5.37
C ILE A 180 -10.22 10.66 4.14
N THR A 181 -10.63 11.64 3.33
CA THR A 181 -9.90 11.99 2.11
C THR A 181 -8.52 12.58 2.43
N GLY A 182 -8.39 13.38 3.50
CA GLY A 182 -7.12 13.97 3.90
C GLY A 182 -6.15 12.93 4.47
N LEU A 183 -6.66 11.98 5.26
CA LEU A 183 -5.88 10.84 5.75
C LEU A 183 -5.41 9.96 4.60
N HIS A 184 -6.27 9.64 3.64
CA HIS A 184 -5.89 8.91 2.44
C HIS A 184 -4.82 9.65 1.63
N PHE A 185 -5.01 10.94 1.38
CA PHE A 185 -4.02 11.79 0.70
C PHE A 185 -2.65 11.74 1.38
N SER A 186 -2.61 11.82 2.71
CA SER A 186 -1.36 11.72 3.48
C SER A 186 -0.69 10.36 3.29
N HIS A 187 -1.46 9.27 3.24
CA HIS A 187 -0.96 7.91 3.04
C HIS A 187 -0.43 7.70 1.62
N VAL A 188 -1.08 8.27 0.59
CA VAL A 188 -0.56 8.25 -0.78
C VAL A 188 0.78 8.97 -0.88
N LEU A 189 0.94 10.11 -0.18
CA LEU A 189 2.22 10.82 -0.15
C LEU A 189 3.32 10.00 0.55
N VAL A 190 3.01 9.38 1.69
CA VAL A 190 3.94 8.47 2.39
C VAL A 190 4.31 7.29 1.48
N GLY A 191 3.33 6.70 0.80
CA GLY A 191 3.55 5.62 -0.16
C GLY A 191 4.48 6.05 -1.29
N ALA A 192 4.30 7.25 -1.85
CA ALA A 192 5.13 7.78 -2.91
C ALA A 192 6.59 7.99 -2.45
N ILE A 193 6.80 8.45 -1.21
CA ILE A 193 8.13 8.60 -0.60
C ILE A 193 8.77 7.21 -0.39
N LEU A 194 8.03 6.22 0.09
CA LEU A 194 8.53 4.85 0.26
C LEU A 194 8.95 4.26 -1.07
N LEU A 195 8.13 4.41 -2.12
CA LEU A 195 8.47 3.98 -3.48
C LEU A 195 9.68 4.74 -4.04
N PHE A 196 9.82 6.04 -3.75
CA PHE A 196 11.02 6.79 -4.15
C PHE A 196 12.29 6.11 -3.63
N PHE A 197 12.32 5.72 -2.35
CA PHE A 197 13.48 5.05 -1.78
C PHE A 197 13.73 3.65 -2.35
N THR A 198 12.69 2.88 -2.69
CA THR A 198 12.85 1.54 -3.29
C THR A 198 13.43 1.63 -4.69
N PHE A 199 12.94 2.53 -5.54
CA PHE A 199 13.51 2.74 -6.87
C PHE A 199 14.92 3.32 -6.83
N TRP A 200 15.19 4.24 -5.91
CA TRP A 200 16.55 4.76 -5.68
C TRP A 200 17.52 3.64 -5.29
N ARG A 201 17.14 2.77 -4.36
CA ARG A 201 17.96 1.61 -3.96
C ARG A 201 18.08 0.58 -5.07
N GLY A 202 17.01 0.29 -5.79
CA GLY A 202 17.02 -0.65 -6.92
C GLY A 202 17.97 -0.24 -8.04
N SER A 203 18.21 1.06 -8.22
CA SER A 203 19.18 1.57 -9.21
C SER A 203 20.65 1.34 -8.82
N LEU A 204 20.94 0.97 -7.57
CA LEU A 204 22.29 0.70 -7.08
C LEU A 204 22.67 -0.75 -7.33
N GLN A 205 23.47 -1.00 -8.36
CA GLN A 205 23.89 -2.35 -8.74
C GLN A 205 25.31 -2.65 -8.27
N TYR A 206 25.54 -3.86 -7.76
CA TYR A 206 26.89 -4.36 -7.50
C TYR A 206 27.50 -4.94 -8.78
N ASN A 207 28.61 -4.38 -9.23
CA ASN A 207 29.34 -4.89 -10.38
C ASN A 207 30.40 -5.92 -9.89
N PRO A 208 30.28 -7.21 -10.23
CA PRO A 208 31.21 -8.24 -9.77
C PRO A 208 32.61 -8.09 -10.38
N ASN A 209 32.74 -7.44 -11.53
CA ASN A 209 34.02 -7.29 -12.24
C ASN A 209 34.88 -6.20 -11.60
N THR A 210 34.26 -5.09 -11.18
CA THR A 210 34.96 -3.98 -10.53
C THR A 210 34.87 -4.02 -9.01
N GLN A 211 34.07 -4.93 -8.44
CA GLN A 211 33.72 -5.03 -7.02
C GLN A 211 33.17 -3.73 -6.41
N MET A 212 32.60 -2.86 -7.25
CA MET A 212 32.07 -1.56 -6.86
C MET A 212 30.57 -1.51 -7.06
N ARG A 213 29.87 -0.72 -6.23
CA ARG A 213 28.46 -0.39 -6.45
C ARG A 213 28.35 0.83 -7.35
N THR A 214 27.61 0.71 -8.44
CA THR A 214 27.43 1.76 -9.43
C THR A 214 25.94 1.95 -9.73
N TYR A 215 25.52 3.20 -9.91
CA TYR A 215 24.18 3.53 -10.36
C TYR A 215 24.05 3.29 -11.86
N THR A 216 23.13 2.42 -12.27
CA THR A 216 22.90 2.08 -13.68
C THR A 216 21.44 2.33 -14.07
N SER A 217 21.23 2.86 -15.28
CA SER A 217 19.89 3.18 -15.81
C SER A 217 19.11 1.93 -16.20
N SER A 218 19.78 0.97 -16.83
CA SER A 218 19.30 -0.39 -17.09
C SER A 218 19.87 -1.33 -16.03
N SER A 219 19.01 -1.80 -15.13
CA SER A 219 19.40 -2.70 -14.05
C SER A 219 18.39 -3.83 -13.92
N MET A 220 18.92 -4.96 -13.46
CA MET A 220 18.12 -6.02 -12.90
C MET A 220 17.61 -5.50 -11.57
N MET A 221 16.36 -5.08 -11.50
CA MET A 221 15.77 -4.67 -10.23
C MET A 221 15.71 -5.94 -9.37
N VAL A 222 16.59 -6.08 -8.38
CA VAL A 222 16.48 -7.12 -7.37
C VAL A 222 15.87 -6.45 -6.15
N LEU A 223 14.55 -6.51 -6.04
CA LEU A 223 13.83 -6.03 -4.87
C LEU A 223 14.20 -6.96 -3.69
N PRO A 224 14.95 -6.49 -2.67
CA PRO A 224 15.17 -7.24 -1.45
C PRO A 224 13.82 -7.46 -0.74
N GLN A 225 13.73 -8.49 0.10
CA GLN A 225 12.53 -8.83 0.88
C GLN A 225 11.89 -7.65 1.63
N LEU A 226 12.69 -6.66 2.06
CA LEU A 226 12.23 -5.46 2.75
C LEU A 226 11.38 -4.54 1.84
N GLU A 227 11.60 -4.58 0.53
CA GLU A 227 10.88 -3.79 -0.48
C GLU A 227 9.55 -4.45 -0.88
N ALA A 228 9.28 -5.69 -0.43
CA ALA A 228 7.95 -6.29 -0.54
C ALA A 228 6.92 -5.61 0.37
N TYR A 229 7.34 -5.03 1.50
CA TYR A 229 6.43 -4.32 2.41
C TYR A 229 6.00 -2.95 1.89
N THR A 230 6.87 -2.26 1.14
CA THR A 230 6.48 -0.99 0.49
C THR A 230 5.45 -1.22 -0.60
N LEU A 231 5.51 -2.38 -1.28
CA LEU A 231 4.51 -2.82 -2.25
C LEU A 231 3.19 -3.15 -1.57
N LEU A 232 3.24 -3.92 -0.48
CA LEU A 232 2.06 -4.21 0.33
C LEU A 232 1.39 -2.93 0.84
N TYR A 233 2.20 -1.97 1.33
CA TYR A 233 1.70 -0.66 1.76
C TYR A 233 1.03 0.09 0.61
N TRP A 234 1.62 0.10 -0.59
CA TRP A 234 1.00 0.77 -1.75
C TRP A 234 -0.35 0.15 -2.12
N HIS A 235 -0.45 -1.18 -2.14
CA HIS A 235 -1.73 -1.86 -2.38
C HIS A 235 -2.75 -1.62 -1.25
N PHE A 236 -2.29 -1.47 -0.01
CA PHE A 236 -3.14 -1.04 1.10
C PHE A 236 -3.73 0.35 0.84
N VAL A 237 -2.90 1.31 0.41
CA VAL A 237 -3.37 2.67 0.07
C VAL A 237 -4.29 2.66 -1.15
N GLU A 238 -4.04 1.80 -2.13
CA GLU A 238 -4.92 1.61 -3.30
C GLU A 238 -6.31 1.07 -2.93
N ALA A 239 -6.37 0.17 -1.96
CA ALA A 239 -7.60 -0.51 -1.58
C ALA A 239 -8.54 0.33 -0.70
N ILE A 240 -8.00 1.33 0.00
CA ILE A 240 -8.76 2.29 0.82
C ILE A 240 -9.33 3.38 -0.07
#